data_AF-A0A7X6XFB7-F1
#
_entry.id   AF-A0A7X6XFB7-F1
#
_cell.length_a   1.000
_cell.length_b   1.000
_cell.length_c   1.000
_cell.angle_alpha   90.00
_cell.angle_beta   90.00
_cell.angle_gamma   90.00
#
_symmetry.space_group_name_H-M   'P 1'
#
loop_
_entity.id
_entity.type
_entity.pdbx_description
1 polymer ?
#
loop_
_entity_poly.entity_id
_entity_poly.type
_entity_poly.pdbx_seq_one_letter_code
_entity_poly.pdbx_strand_id
1 'polypeptide(L)'
;MEKIILDKVPNDYYYKLLGTGCSGNCFLMKNKLEVFKEFRAQINYLRQLEELSTYKSNIFLFPKKFVFLNTDEDKNFLGYIRNAAKGIEFDSIDESSNFNIILSSMLELEKEMQNLTHQGMLMDDLNQDNLFYEEKNGFNVIDTDFYETTYNDDFKHQYKENLKELSATIIHCLIRYGQFESKELNDAVIKCGAYGNIRPSSLVYEFKEYIRKKTSSEVKTLGDFNKGIELIKVK
;
A
#
# COMPACT_ATOMS: atom_id res chain seq x y z
N MET A 1 -12.30 -19.53 3.37
CA MET A 1 -11.97 -18.57 4.44
C MET A 1 -12.18 -19.22 5.80
N GLU A 2 -11.20 -19.16 6.71
CA GLU A 2 -11.31 -19.68 8.07
C GLU A 2 -12.16 -18.73 8.94
N LYS A 3 -13.16 -19.27 9.65
CA LYS A 3 -14.01 -18.51 10.58
C LYS A 3 -13.75 -19.00 12.00
N ILE A 4 -13.38 -18.09 12.90
CA ILE A 4 -13.19 -18.32 14.32
C ILE A 4 -14.41 -17.76 15.05
N ILE A 5 -15.05 -18.60 15.86
CA ILE A 5 -16.20 -18.21 16.69
C ILE A 5 -15.75 -18.32 18.15
N LEU A 6 -15.92 -17.24 18.90
CA LEU A 6 -15.41 -17.10 20.27
C LEU A 6 -16.51 -16.59 21.19
N ASP A 7 -16.62 -17.13 22.40
CA ASP A 7 -17.48 -16.55 23.44
C ASP A 7 -16.87 -15.23 23.99
N LYS A 8 -15.53 -15.14 23.95
CA LYS A 8 -14.76 -13.94 24.30
C LYS A 8 -13.45 -13.91 23.52
N VAL A 9 -13.05 -12.73 23.04
CA VAL A 9 -11.75 -12.55 22.39
C VAL A 9 -10.61 -12.76 23.40
N PRO A 10 -9.62 -13.62 23.11
CA PRO A 10 -8.46 -13.81 23.97
C PRO A 10 -7.66 -12.53 24.17
N ASN A 11 -7.16 -12.30 25.40
CA ASN A 11 -6.28 -11.15 25.69
C ASN A 11 -5.02 -11.14 24.81
N ASP A 12 -4.58 -12.30 24.35
CA ASP A 12 -3.42 -12.43 23.45
C ASP A 12 -3.63 -11.76 22.07
N TYR A 13 -4.88 -11.44 21.69
CA TYR A 13 -5.21 -10.68 20.47
C TYR A 13 -4.93 -9.18 20.65
N TYR A 14 -4.98 -8.66 21.88
CA TYR A 14 -4.85 -7.25 22.21
C TYR A 14 -3.45 -6.90 22.76
N TYR A 15 -2.40 -7.60 22.30
CA TYR A 15 -1.07 -7.48 22.89
C TYR A 15 -0.45 -6.08 22.73
N LYS A 16 -0.60 -5.42 21.58
CA LYS A 16 -0.19 -4.02 21.38
C LYS A 16 -1.12 -3.31 20.39
N LEU A 17 -1.66 -2.16 20.75
CA LEU A 17 -2.37 -1.29 19.80
C LEU A 17 -1.38 -0.70 18.79
N LEU A 18 -1.66 -0.91 17.50
CA LEU A 18 -0.86 -0.40 16.38
C LEU A 18 -1.43 0.89 15.80
N GLY A 19 -2.76 1.00 15.76
CA GLY A 19 -3.42 2.16 15.18
C GLY A 19 -4.93 2.13 15.39
N THR A 20 -5.53 3.30 15.28
CA THR A 20 -6.96 3.53 15.48
C THR A 20 -7.48 4.28 14.27
N GLY A 21 -8.10 3.56 13.35
CA GLY A 21 -8.65 4.09 12.10
C GLY A 21 -10.14 4.42 12.22
N CYS A 22 -10.72 4.90 11.12
CA CYS A 22 -12.16 5.19 11.03
C CYS A 22 -13.02 3.92 11.21
N SER A 23 -12.60 2.81 10.59
CA SER A 23 -13.32 1.55 10.59
C SER A 23 -13.08 0.70 11.85
N GLY A 24 -11.92 0.81 12.49
CA GLY A 24 -11.54 -0.12 13.53
C GLY A 24 -10.23 0.19 14.25
N ASN A 25 -9.91 -0.66 15.22
CA ASN A 25 -8.63 -0.70 15.90
C ASN A 25 -7.80 -1.88 15.39
N CYS A 26 -6.50 -1.65 15.19
CA CYS A 26 -5.56 -2.69 14.79
C CYS A 26 -4.66 -3.03 15.98
N PHE A 27 -4.60 -4.31 16.35
CA PHE A 27 -3.78 -4.82 17.44
C PHE A 27 -2.76 -5.83 16.91
N LEU A 28 -1.49 -5.65 17.23
CA LEU A 28 -0.50 -6.72 17.07
C LEU A 28 -0.81 -7.80 18.10
N MET A 29 -0.92 -9.04 17.65
CA MET A 29 -1.15 -10.20 18.50
C MET A 29 0.15 -10.61 19.20
N LYS A 30 0.05 -11.35 20.31
CA LYS A 30 1.20 -11.76 21.14
C LYS A 30 2.26 -12.56 20.40
N ASN A 31 1.88 -13.28 19.34
CA ASN A 31 2.81 -14.01 18.48
C ASN A 31 3.70 -13.07 17.62
N LYS A 32 3.37 -11.77 17.55
CA LYS A 32 4.05 -10.73 16.77
C LYS A 32 4.09 -10.96 15.26
N LEU A 33 3.35 -11.94 14.76
CA LEU A 33 3.27 -12.29 13.34
C LEU A 33 1.94 -11.89 12.71
N GLU A 34 0.92 -11.69 13.55
CA GLU A 34 -0.44 -11.44 13.12
C GLU A 34 -0.99 -10.16 13.75
N VAL A 35 -1.90 -9.52 13.02
CA VAL A 35 -2.64 -8.34 13.45
C VAL A 35 -4.11 -8.69 13.47
N PHE A 36 -4.75 -8.41 14.60
CA PHE A 36 -6.20 -8.46 14.76
C PHE A 36 -6.77 -7.06 14.51
N LYS A 37 -7.59 -6.91 13.46
CA LYS A 37 -8.38 -5.71 13.21
C LYS A 37 -9.77 -5.92 13.78
N GLU A 38 -10.16 -5.08 14.73
CA GLU A 38 -11.46 -5.07 15.39
C GLU A 38 -12.28 -3.88 14.87
N PHE A 39 -13.46 -4.14 14.30
CA PHE A 39 -14.36 -3.09 13.85
C PHE A 39 -15.09 -2.45 15.03
N ARG A 40 -15.30 -1.12 14.96
CA ARG A 40 -15.99 -0.38 16.04
C ARG A 40 -17.50 -0.64 16.10
N ALA A 41 -18.08 -1.05 14.98
CA ALA A 41 -19.50 -1.29 14.83
C ALA A 41 -19.72 -2.47 13.87
N GLN A 42 -20.93 -3.02 13.86
CA GLN A 42 -21.33 -3.95 12.82
C GLN A 42 -21.15 -3.30 11.44
N ILE A 43 -20.56 -4.04 10.52
CA ILE A 43 -20.31 -3.59 9.16
C ILE A 43 -21.27 -4.28 8.18
N ASN A 44 -21.67 -3.55 7.14
CA ASN A 44 -22.57 -4.07 6.10
C ASN A 44 -21.83 -4.70 4.91
N TYR A 45 -20.49 -4.66 4.90
CA TYR A 45 -19.64 -5.08 3.78
C TYR A 45 -18.84 -6.36 4.07
N LEU A 46 -19.29 -7.22 5.01
CA LEU A 46 -18.64 -8.50 5.29
C LEU A 46 -18.45 -9.34 4.02
N ARG A 47 -19.45 -9.41 3.14
CA ARG A 47 -19.36 -10.16 1.88
C ARG A 47 -18.18 -9.70 1.00
N GLN A 48 -17.98 -8.39 0.88
CA GLN A 48 -16.85 -7.83 0.13
C GLN A 48 -15.52 -8.23 0.76
N LEU A 49 -15.40 -8.19 2.10
CA LEU A 49 -14.22 -8.70 2.78
C LEU A 49 -14.00 -10.20 2.53
N GLU A 50 -15.08 -11.01 2.52
CA GLU A 50 -14.97 -12.44 2.19
C GLU A 50 -14.42 -12.64 0.77
N GLU A 51 -14.87 -11.84 -0.20
CA GLU A 51 -14.39 -11.87 -1.59
C GLU A 51 -12.91 -11.42 -1.69
N LEU A 52 -12.54 -10.27 -1.10
CA LEU A 52 -11.16 -9.78 -1.05
C LEU A 52 -10.19 -10.78 -0.42
N SER A 53 -10.66 -11.56 0.54
CA SER A 53 -9.84 -12.55 1.21
C SER A 53 -9.50 -13.79 0.37
N THR A 54 -10.13 -13.92 -0.80
CA THR A 54 -9.81 -15.00 -1.75
C THR A 54 -8.56 -14.70 -2.58
N TYR A 55 -8.17 -13.43 -2.67
CA TYR A 55 -6.98 -13.01 -3.38
C TYR A 55 -5.72 -13.48 -2.65
N LYS A 56 -4.72 -13.90 -3.42
CA LYS A 56 -3.43 -14.34 -2.90
C LYS A 56 -2.37 -13.33 -3.29
N SER A 57 -1.79 -12.67 -2.29
CA SER A 57 -0.67 -11.78 -2.47
C SER A 57 0.33 -11.91 -1.31
N ASN A 58 1.61 -11.78 -1.64
CA ASN A 58 2.67 -11.62 -0.64
C ASN A 58 2.94 -10.15 -0.30
N ILE A 59 2.40 -9.23 -1.09
CA ILE A 59 2.56 -7.78 -0.95
C ILE A 59 1.32 -7.21 -0.28
N PHE A 60 0.13 -7.48 -0.83
CA PHE A 60 -1.15 -7.02 -0.28
C PHE A 60 -1.63 -7.96 0.82
N LEU A 61 -1.80 -7.43 2.04
CA LEU A 61 -2.08 -8.22 3.23
C LEU A 61 -3.58 -8.32 3.50
N PHE A 62 -4.24 -9.20 2.75
CA PHE A 62 -5.66 -9.50 2.89
C PHE A 62 -5.98 -10.22 4.22
N PRO A 63 -7.25 -10.17 4.67
CA PRO A 63 -7.73 -10.97 5.78
C PRO A 63 -7.46 -12.47 5.58
N LYS A 64 -6.99 -13.15 6.63
CA LYS A 64 -6.75 -14.60 6.65
C LYS A 64 -7.80 -15.39 7.41
N LYS A 65 -8.35 -14.78 8.48
CA LYS A 65 -9.33 -15.40 9.36
C LYS A 65 -10.35 -14.37 9.78
N PHE A 66 -11.61 -14.75 9.82
CA PHE A 66 -12.68 -13.90 10.35
C PHE A 66 -13.01 -14.27 11.78
N VAL A 67 -13.20 -13.28 12.62
CA VAL A 67 -13.48 -13.41 14.04
C VAL A 67 -14.91 -13.00 14.31
N PHE A 68 -15.68 -13.93 14.88
CA PHE A 68 -17.05 -13.74 15.29
C PHE A 68 -17.16 -13.93 16.80
N LEU A 69 -17.98 -13.10 17.43
CA LEU A 69 -18.42 -13.33 18.80
C LEU A 69 -19.71 -14.14 18.79
N ASN A 70 -19.70 -15.20 19.60
CA ASN A 70 -20.89 -15.97 19.93
C ASN A 70 -21.71 -15.16 20.93
N THR A 71 -22.88 -14.68 20.51
CA THR A 71 -23.84 -14.04 21.41
C THR A 71 -25.08 -14.93 21.52
N ASP A 72 -25.83 -14.79 22.61
CA ASP A 72 -26.95 -15.70 22.94
C ASP A 72 -28.03 -15.81 21.84
N GLU A 73 -28.07 -14.86 20.89
CA GLU A 73 -29.08 -14.79 19.83
C GLU A 73 -28.52 -14.82 18.40
N ASP A 74 -27.22 -14.52 18.17
CA ASP A 74 -26.60 -14.53 16.83
C ASP A 74 -25.05 -14.54 16.84
N LYS A 75 -24.44 -14.83 15.68
CA LYS A 75 -22.99 -14.67 15.47
C LYS A 75 -22.68 -13.27 14.97
N ASN A 76 -22.07 -12.46 15.81
CA ASN A 76 -21.70 -11.09 15.47
C ASN A 76 -20.28 -11.04 14.91
N PHE A 77 -20.15 -10.60 13.65
CA PHE A 77 -18.83 -10.36 13.06
C PHE A 77 -18.14 -9.21 13.80
N LEU A 78 -16.95 -9.48 14.32
CA LEU A 78 -16.17 -8.53 15.11
C LEU A 78 -15.02 -7.92 14.30
N GLY A 79 -14.40 -8.71 13.43
CA GLY A 79 -13.16 -8.31 12.81
C GLY A 79 -12.42 -9.47 12.15
N TYR A 80 -11.15 -9.25 11.82
CA TYR A 80 -10.34 -10.25 11.13
C TYR A 80 -8.89 -10.27 11.61
N ILE A 81 -8.22 -11.38 11.30
CA ILE A 81 -6.79 -11.56 11.51
C ILE A 81 -6.10 -11.56 10.16
N ARG A 82 -5.00 -10.82 10.04
CA ARG A 82 -4.08 -10.84 8.90
C ARG A 82 -2.63 -10.96 9.36
N ASN A 83 -1.72 -11.13 8.42
CA ASN A 83 -0.28 -10.99 8.72
C ASN A 83 0.04 -9.56 9.15
N ALA A 84 0.99 -9.42 10.07
CA ALA A 84 1.66 -8.15 10.33
C ALA A 84 2.43 -7.71 9.08
N ALA A 85 2.38 -6.41 8.78
CA ALA A 85 3.28 -5.81 7.79
C ALA A 85 4.71 -5.89 8.29
N LYS A 86 5.65 -6.08 7.37
CA LYS A 86 7.08 -6.04 7.67
C LYS A 86 7.63 -4.66 7.33
N GLY A 87 8.67 -4.27 8.05
CA GLY A 87 9.33 -2.99 7.82
C GLY A 87 8.65 -1.81 8.50
N ILE A 88 8.81 -0.65 7.88
CA ILE A 88 8.36 0.66 8.37
C ILE A 88 7.49 1.34 7.31
N GLU A 89 6.72 2.35 7.71
CA GLU A 89 5.94 3.18 6.80
C GLU A 89 6.84 3.80 5.71
N PHE A 90 6.34 3.86 4.48
CA PHE A 90 7.12 4.22 3.31
C PHE A 90 7.69 5.65 3.38
N ASP A 91 6.95 6.57 3.99
CA ASP A 91 7.36 7.95 4.20
C ASP A 91 8.51 8.10 5.22
N SER A 92 8.77 7.06 6.00
CA SER A 92 9.70 7.02 7.12
C SER A 92 11.00 6.28 6.79
N ILE A 93 11.22 5.92 5.53
CA ILE A 93 12.44 5.24 5.09
C ILE A 93 13.68 6.12 5.32
N ASP A 94 14.74 5.50 5.86
CA ASP A 94 16.01 6.16 6.11
C ASP A 94 16.71 6.59 4.81
N GLU A 95 17.32 7.77 4.82
CA GLU A 95 18.01 8.33 3.65
C GLU A 95 19.18 7.47 3.14
N SER A 96 19.79 6.64 4.00
CA SER A 96 20.88 5.74 3.61
C SER A 96 20.41 4.51 2.83
N SER A 97 19.10 4.29 2.73
CA SER A 97 18.50 3.14 2.03
C SER A 97 18.89 3.11 0.56
N ASN A 98 19.16 1.90 0.05
CA ASN A 98 19.59 1.69 -1.33
C ASN A 98 18.45 2.00 -2.31
N PHE A 99 18.63 3.05 -3.10
CA PHE A 99 17.60 3.55 -4.01
C PHE A 99 17.27 2.57 -5.13
N ASN A 100 18.24 1.78 -5.60
CA ASN A 100 17.99 0.78 -6.63
C ASN A 100 17.14 -0.38 -6.12
N ILE A 101 17.27 -0.72 -4.83
CA ILE A 101 16.45 -1.76 -4.22
C ILE A 101 15.03 -1.24 -4.06
N ILE A 102 14.83 -0.01 -3.57
CA ILE A 102 13.51 0.65 -3.50
C ILE A 102 12.82 0.62 -4.87
N LEU A 103 13.52 1.08 -5.92
CA LEU A 103 12.97 1.10 -7.28
C LEU A 103 12.62 -0.31 -7.79
N SER A 104 13.45 -1.30 -7.47
CA SER A 104 13.20 -2.70 -7.85
C SER A 104 11.96 -3.26 -7.13
N SER A 105 11.79 -2.95 -5.85
CA SER A 105 10.60 -3.30 -5.07
C SER A 105 9.34 -2.60 -5.60
N MET A 106 9.44 -1.35 -6.07
CA MET A 106 8.31 -0.66 -6.72
C MET A 106 7.85 -1.40 -7.98
N LEU A 107 8.79 -1.90 -8.79
CA LEU A 107 8.47 -2.70 -9.98
C LEU A 107 7.75 -4.01 -9.61
N GLU A 108 8.10 -4.62 -8.48
CA GLU A 108 7.41 -5.82 -7.97
C GLU A 108 6.00 -5.51 -7.47
N LEU A 109 5.82 -4.40 -6.73
CA LEU A 109 4.52 -3.90 -6.32
C LEU A 109 3.60 -3.63 -7.51
N GLU A 110 4.10 -2.97 -8.56
CA GLU A 110 3.33 -2.70 -9.78
C GLU A 110 2.95 -3.96 -10.54
N LYS A 111 3.84 -4.96 -10.61
CA LYS A 111 3.52 -6.26 -11.21
C LYS A 111 2.43 -6.98 -10.43
N GLU A 112 2.50 -6.95 -9.10
CA GLU A 112 1.47 -7.56 -8.27
C GLU A 112 0.14 -6.84 -8.39
N MET A 113 0.16 -5.50 -8.42
CA MET A 113 -1.02 -4.70 -8.71
C MET A 113 -1.62 -5.06 -10.07
N GLN A 114 -0.79 -5.20 -11.11
CA GLN A 114 -1.25 -5.66 -12.41
C GLN A 114 -1.92 -7.04 -12.34
N ASN A 115 -1.35 -7.98 -11.59
CA ASN A 115 -1.93 -9.31 -11.39
C ASN A 115 -3.27 -9.27 -10.66
N LEU A 116 -3.40 -8.43 -9.64
CA LEU A 116 -4.64 -8.26 -8.87
C LEU A 116 -5.71 -7.55 -9.70
N THR A 117 -5.34 -6.55 -10.51
CA THR A 117 -6.27 -5.94 -11.46
C THR A 117 -6.79 -6.94 -12.49
N HIS A 118 -5.95 -7.83 -13.03
CA HIS A 118 -6.42 -8.90 -13.93
C HIS A 118 -7.43 -9.85 -13.25
N GLN A 119 -7.38 -9.97 -11.93
CA GLN A 119 -8.34 -10.75 -11.15
C GLN A 119 -9.60 -9.96 -10.79
N GLY A 120 -9.72 -8.71 -11.26
CA GLY A 120 -10.89 -7.86 -11.02
C GLY A 120 -10.78 -6.96 -9.78
N MET A 121 -9.57 -6.68 -9.27
CA MET A 121 -9.41 -5.81 -8.11
C MET A 121 -9.25 -4.34 -8.50
N LEU A 122 -10.14 -3.49 -7.97
CA LEU A 122 -9.96 -2.04 -7.91
C LEU A 122 -9.44 -1.68 -6.52
N MET A 123 -8.32 -0.97 -6.50
CA MET A 123 -7.66 -0.57 -5.25
C MET A 123 -8.09 0.84 -4.92
N ASP A 124 -8.89 1.00 -3.86
CA ASP A 124 -9.26 2.30 -3.32
C ASP A 124 -8.53 2.52 -2.00
N ASP A 125 -8.03 3.72 -1.74
CA ASP A 125 -7.32 4.07 -0.50
C ASP A 125 -5.89 3.47 -0.37
N LEU A 126 -5.18 3.34 -1.50
CA LEU A 126 -3.74 3.04 -1.49
C LEU A 126 -2.92 4.31 -1.22
N ASN A 127 -2.98 4.77 0.03
CA ASN A 127 -2.25 5.94 0.52
C ASN A 127 -0.91 5.55 1.19
N GLN A 128 -0.11 6.56 1.59
CA GLN A 128 1.22 6.37 2.17
C GLN A 128 1.20 5.68 3.54
N ASP A 129 0.15 5.86 4.34
CA ASP A 129 0.02 5.27 5.68
C ASP A 129 -0.26 3.75 5.58
N ASN A 130 -0.72 3.30 4.41
CA ASN A 130 -1.02 1.91 4.10
C ASN A 130 0.13 1.17 3.41
N LEU A 131 1.25 1.85 3.12
CA LEU A 131 2.39 1.29 2.40
C LEU A 131 3.61 1.17 3.32
N PHE A 132 4.06 -0.07 3.52
CA PHE A 132 5.22 -0.41 4.34
C PHE A 132 6.36 -0.95 3.47
N TYR A 133 7.60 -0.73 3.90
CA TYR A 133 8.78 -1.17 3.18
C TYR A 133 9.83 -1.78 4.12
N GLU A 134 10.42 -2.89 3.66
CA GLU A 134 11.61 -3.50 4.24
C GLU A 134 12.57 -3.92 3.13
N GLU A 135 13.83 -3.52 3.19
CA GLU A 135 14.81 -3.77 2.11
C GLU A 135 14.89 -5.25 1.68
N LYS A 136 14.75 -6.19 2.62
CA LYS A 136 14.81 -7.63 2.36
C LYS A 136 13.54 -8.19 1.71
N ASN A 137 12.38 -7.64 2.02
CA ASN A 137 11.08 -8.22 1.65
C ASN A 137 10.26 -7.33 0.69
N GLY A 138 10.75 -6.14 0.37
CA GLY A 138 10.08 -5.17 -0.50
C GLY A 138 8.89 -4.50 0.20
N PHE A 139 7.85 -4.21 -0.59
CA PHE A 139 6.66 -3.52 -0.11
C PHE A 139 5.64 -4.48 0.52
N ASN A 140 4.95 -3.99 1.54
CA ASN A 140 3.71 -4.56 2.06
C ASN A 140 2.61 -3.51 2.06
N VAL A 141 1.44 -3.88 1.58
CA VAL A 141 0.25 -3.02 1.57
C VAL A 141 -0.74 -3.55 2.59
N ILE A 142 -1.24 -2.65 3.44
CA ILE A 142 -2.26 -2.95 4.44
C ILE A 142 -3.56 -2.20 4.14
N ASP A 143 -4.55 -2.41 4.99
CA ASP A 143 -5.86 -1.74 4.96
C ASP A 143 -6.60 -1.87 3.62
N THR A 144 -6.64 -3.10 3.10
CA THR A 144 -7.31 -3.43 1.83
C THR A 144 -8.84 -3.47 1.94
N ASP A 145 -9.42 -2.97 3.04
CA ASP A 145 -10.84 -3.19 3.38
C ASP A 145 -11.80 -2.47 2.43
N PHE A 146 -11.34 -1.37 1.84
CA PHE A 146 -12.13 -0.55 0.91
C PHE A 146 -11.94 -0.92 -0.55
N TYR A 147 -11.12 -1.94 -0.86
CA TYR A 147 -10.88 -2.35 -2.23
C TYR A 147 -12.13 -3.00 -2.80
N GLU A 148 -12.41 -2.78 -4.08
CA GLU A 148 -13.58 -3.35 -4.74
C GLU A 148 -13.20 -4.55 -5.59
N THR A 149 -14.07 -5.56 -5.61
CA THR A 149 -14.01 -6.63 -6.61
C THR A 149 -15.02 -6.31 -7.70
N THR A 150 -14.51 -6.18 -8.92
CA THR A 150 -15.29 -5.87 -10.12
C THR A 150 -15.15 -6.99 -11.14
N TYR A 151 -16.24 -7.26 -11.86
CA TYR A 151 -16.27 -8.21 -12.98
C TYR A 151 -16.22 -7.47 -14.32
N ASN A 152 -15.81 -6.19 -14.32
CA ASN A 152 -15.72 -5.38 -15.53
C ASN A 152 -14.50 -5.80 -16.37
N ASP A 153 -14.70 -5.98 -17.67
CA ASP A 153 -13.69 -6.47 -18.61
C ASP A 153 -12.68 -5.38 -19.07
N ASP A 154 -12.84 -4.12 -18.68
CA ASP A 154 -11.88 -3.06 -19.03
C ASP A 154 -10.67 -3.02 -18.08
N PHE A 155 -9.83 -4.06 -18.19
CA PHE A 155 -8.56 -4.16 -17.49
C PHE A 155 -7.70 -2.90 -17.67
N LYS A 156 -7.66 -2.32 -18.88
CA LYS A 156 -6.78 -1.18 -19.18
C LYS A 156 -7.20 0.04 -18.38
N HIS A 157 -8.49 0.31 -18.28
CA HIS A 157 -8.99 1.41 -17.46
C HIS A 157 -8.76 1.16 -15.97
N GLN A 158 -9.11 -0.01 -15.46
CA GLN A 158 -8.92 -0.37 -14.05
C GLN A 158 -7.45 -0.27 -13.61
N TYR A 159 -6.54 -0.77 -14.45
CA TYR A 159 -5.12 -0.73 -14.11
C TYR A 159 -4.60 0.70 -14.05
N LYS A 160 -5.13 1.60 -14.89
CA LYS A 160 -4.80 3.03 -14.80
C LYS A 160 -5.31 3.66 -13.52
N GLU A 161 -6.52 3.32 -13.08
CA GLU A 161 -7.06 3.82 -11.81
C GLU A 161 -6.23 3.33 -10.62
N ASN A 162 -5.90 2.04 -10.54
CA ASN A 162 -5.01 1.53 -9.49
C ASN A 162 -3.61 2.19 -9.55
N LEU A 163 -3.09 2.44 -10.76
CA LEU A 163 -1.83 3.18 -10.92
C LEU A 163 -1.93 4.60 -10.40
N LYS A 164 -3.06 5.30 -10.56
CA LYS A 164 -3.24 6.67 -10.04
C LYS A 164 -3.17 6.70 -8.52
N GLU A 165 -3.81 5.74 -7.86
CA GLU A 165 -3.78 5.60 -6.40
C GLU A 165 -2.34 5.40 -5.90
N LEU A 166 -1.60 4.45 -6.48
CA LEU A 166 -0.17 4.27 -6.14
C LEU A 166 0.65 5.53 -6.49
N SER A 167 0.36 6.18 -7.61
CA SER A 167 1.08 7.37 -8.06
C SER A 167 0.96 8.51 -7.07
N ALA A 168 -0.22 8.72 -6.47
CA ALA A 168 -0.41 9.75 -5.45
C ALA A 168 0.55 9.54 -4.26
N THR A 169 0.63 8.30 -3.76
CA THR A 169 1.55 7.89 -2.69
C THR A 169 3.01 8.07 -3.06
N ILE A 170 3.43 7.58 -4.23
CA ILE A 170 4.83 7.69 -4.67
C ILE A 170 5.24 9.13 -4.92
N ILE A 171 4.36 9.94 -5.53
CA ILE A 171 4.61 11.36 -5.74
C ILE A 171 4.72 12.07 -4.40
N HIS A 172 3.86 11.77 -3.43
CA HIS A 172 3.92 12.35 -2.10
C HIS A 172 5.26 12.05 -1.41
N CYS A 173 5.64 10.76 -1.32
CA CYS A 173 6.79 10.32 -0.54
C CYS A 173 8.15 10.64 -1.20
N LEU A 174 8.27 10.44 -2.53
CA LEU A 174 9.57 10.53 -3.22
C LEU A 174 9.74 11.81 -4.03
N ILE A 175 8.77 12.14 -4.89
CA ILE A 175 8.91 13.26 -5.83
C ILE A 175 8.66 14.59 -5.14
N ARG A 176 7.71 14.62 -4.20
CA ARG A 176 7.18 15.75 -3.43
C ARG A 176 6.59 16.82 -4.36
N TYR A 177 5.30 17.14 -4.19
CA TYR A 177 4.60 18.10 -5.03
C TYR A 177 5.39 19.41 -5.23
N GLY A 178 5.41 19.90 -6.47
CA GLY A 178 6.12 21.11 -6.86
C GLY A 178 6.24 21.23 -8.36
N GLN A 179 6.72 22.39 -8.81
CA GLN A 179 7.08 22.61 -10.22
C GLN A 179 8.56 22.32 -10.41
N PHE A 180 8.88 21.54 -11.45
CA PHE A 180 10.26 21.20 -11.81
C PHE A 180 10.78 22.07 -12.95
N GLU A 181 12.09 22.25 -13.03
CA GLU A 181 12.74 23.09 -14.06
C GLU A 181 12.51 22.54 -15.50
N SER A 182 12.26 21.24 -15.63
CA SER A 182 11.99 20.59 -16.92
C SER A 182 10.49 20.44 -17.15
N LYS A 183 10.02 20.91 -18.31
CA LYS A 183 8.64 20.71 -18.76
C LYS A 183 8.32 19.21 -18.86
N GLU A 184 9.26 18.42 -19.37
CA GLU A 184 9.10 16.98 -19.54
C GLU A 184 8.85 16.27 -18.20
N LEU A 185 9.56 16.65 -17.14
CA LEU A 185 9.34 16.11 -15.80
C LEU A 185 7.95 16.48 -15.24
N ASN A 186 7.52 17.73 -15.41
CA ASN A 186 6.17 18.14 -15.00
C ASN A 186 5.08 17.37 -15.77
N ASP A 187 5.24 17.22 -17.09
CA ASP A 187 4.33 16.44 -17.92
C ASP A 187 4.30 14.96 -17.50
N ALA A 188 5.45 14.38 -17.11
CA ALA A 188 5.55 13.02 -16.61
C ALA A 188 4.80 12.84 -15.27
N VAL A 189 4.95 13.79 -14.33
CA VAL A 189 4.23 13.79 -13.05
C VAL A 189 2.72 13.82 -13.30
N ILE A 190 2.24 14.67 -14.21
CA ILE A 190 0.81 14.74 -14.55
C ILE A 190 0.33 13.43 -15.18
N LYS A 191 1.08 12.87 -16.13
CA LYS A 191 0.75 11.59 -16.79
C LYS A 191 0.70 10.42 -15.82
N CYS A 192 1.56 10.42 -14.81
CA CYS A 192 1.59 9.43 -13.75
C CYS A 192 0.43 9.63 -12.77
N GLY A 193 0.40 10.76 -12.07
CA GLY A 193 -0.56 11.04 -10.99
C GLY A 193 -2.01 11.25 -11.43
N ALA A 194 -2.25 12.05 -12.46
CA ALA A 194 -3.63 12.41 -12.84
C ALA A 194 -4.28 11.37 -13.76
N TYR A 195 -3.48 10.66 -14.56
CA TYR A 195 -3.99 9.83 -15.65
C TYR A 195 -3.59 8.34 -15.57
N GLY A 196 -2.68 7.95 -14.67
CA GLY A 196 -2.21 6.56 -14.58
C GLY A 196 -1.56 6.04 -15.87
N ASN A 197 -1.10 6.93 -16.74
CA ASN A 197 -0.54 6.59 -18.06
C ASN A 197 0.93 6.18 -17.98
N ILE A 198 1.62 6.55 -16.90
CA ILE A 198 3.00 6.20 -16.61
C ILE A 198 3.02 5.49 -15.26
N ARG A 199 3.79 4.40 -15.19
CA ARG A 199 3.98 3.67 -13.93
C ARG A 199 4.82 4.50 -12.95
N PRO A 200 4.49 4.53 -11.65
CA PRO A 200 5.27 5.23 -10.63
C PRO A 200 6.77 4.92 -10.63
N SER A 201 7.17 3.66 -10.81
CA SER A 201 8.56 3.22 -10.94
C SER A 201 9.25 3.86 -12.16
N SER A 202 8.52 4.01 -13.27
CA SER A 202 9.03 4.62 -14.49
C SER A 202 9.23 6.12 -14.32
N LEU A 203 8.28 6.80 -13.64
CA LEU A 203 8.43 8.20 -13.23
C LEU A 203 9.67 8.38 -12.36
N VAL A 204 9.80 7.58 -11.29
CA VAL A 204 10.94 7.68 -10.36
C VAL A 204 12.26 7.42 -11.07
N TYR A 205 12.30 6.48 -12.01
CA TYR A 205 13.47 6.23 -12.85
C TYR A 205 13.81 7.42 -13.76
N GLU A 206 12.82 8.05 -14.40
CA GLU A 206 13.02 9.25 -15.22
C GLU A 206 13.64 10.40 -14.41
N PHE A 207 13.13 10.63 -13.19
CA PHE A 207 13.69 11.61 -12.27
C PHE A 207 15.13 11.27 -11.88
N LYS A 208 15.40 10.00 -11.53
CA LYS A 208 16.75 9.54 -11.19
C LYS A 208 17.74 9.81 -12.32
N GLU A 209 17.33 9.51 -13.56
CA GLU A 209 18.15 9.71 -14.75
C GLU A 209 18.39 11.19 -15.05
N TYR A 210 17.38 12.04 -14.84
CA TYR A 210 17.52 13.49 -14.98
C TYR A 210 18.50 14.05 -13.96
N ILE A 211 18.34 13.70 -12.68
CA ILE A 211 19.23 14.10 -11.58
C ILE A 211 20.67 13.70 -11.88
N ARG A 212 20.89 12.45 -12.31
CA ARG A 212 22.23 11.95 -12.66
C ARG A 212 22.89 12.78 -13.75
N LYS A 213 22.13 13.14 -14.81
CA LYS A 213 22.65 13.98 -15.90
C LYS A 213 22.95 15.40 -15.44
N LYS A 214 22.08 16.00 -14.62
CA LYS A 214 22.22 17.38 -14.14
C LYS A 214 23.39 17.55 -13.17
N THR A 215 23.56 16.59 -12.25
CA THR A 215 24.55 16.66 -11.16
C THR A 215 25.89 15.99 -11.50
N SER A 216 25.95 15.26 -12.63
CA SER A 216 27.08 14.37 -12.97
C SER A 216 27.44 13.40 -11.83
N SER A 217 26.49 13.09 -10.96
CA SER A 217 26.67 12.27 -9.76
C SER A 217 25.74 11.06 -9.80
N GLU A 218 26.18 9.95 -9.21
CA GLU A 218 25.38 8.74 -9.13
C GLU A 218 24.33 8.86 -8.02
N VAL A 219 23.12 8.37 -8.26
CA VAL A 219 22.06 8.27 -7.25
C VAL A 219 22.08 6.84 -6.69
N LYS A 220 22.69 6.67 -5.50
CA LYS A 220 22.82 5.35 -4.84
C LYS A 220 21.83 5.18 -3.71
N THR A 221 21.61 6.25 -2.96
CA THR A 221 20.77 6.25 -1.76
C THR A 221 19.53 7.10 -1.93
N LEU A 222 18.53 6.90 -1.08
CA LEU A 222 17.34 7.75 -1.04
C LEU A 222 17.69 9.21 -0.75
N GLY A 223 18.70 9.47 0.10
CA GLY A 223 19.22 10.80 0.38
C GLY A 223 19.82 11.49 -0.85
N ASP A 224 20.54 10.76 -1.70
CA ASP A 224 21.07 11.29 -2.97
C ASP A 224 19.92 11.73 -3.88
N PHE A 225 18.88 10.89 -3.98
CA PHE A 225 17.70 11.17 -4.77
C PHE A 225 16.96 12.41 -4.24
N ASN A 226 16.68 12.47 -2.94
CA ASN A 226 15.98 13.59 -2.29
C ASN A 226 16.72 14.92 -2.50
N LYS A 227 18.05 14.94 -2.33
CA LYS A 227 18.87 16.14 -2.61
C LYS A 227 18.79 16.53 -4.08
N GLY A 228 18.84 15.55 -4.99
CA GLY A 228 18.70 15.77 -6.41
C GLY A 228 17.35 16.39 -6.79
N ILE A 229 16.25 15.91 -6.19
CA ILE A 229 14.90 16.45 -6.36
C ILE A 229 14.85 17.94 -5.99
N GLU A 230 15.40 18.32 -4.84
CA GLU A 230 15.38 19.72 -4.39
C GLU A 230 16.20 20.65 -5.31
N LEU A 231 17.24 20.13 -5.98
CA LEU A 231 18.04 20.91 -6.92
C LEU A 231 17.34 21.21 -8.24
N ILE A 232 16.36 20.40 -8.63
CA ILE A 232 15.65 20.52 -9.92
C ILE A 232 14.25 21.14 -9.77
N LYS A 233 13.84 21.50 -8.55
CA LYS A 233 12.61 22.26 -8.30
C LYS A 233 12.81 23.74 -8.62
N VAL A 234 11.76 24.35 -9.18
CA VAL A 234 11.68 25.80 -9.35
C VAL A 234 11.43 26.42 -7.97
N LYS A 235 12.28 27.37 -7.59
CA LYS A 235 12.13 28.14 -6.35
C LYS A 235 11.11 29.26 -6.50
#